data_AF-A0A353P1D9-F1
#
_entry.id   AF-A0A353P1D9-F1
#
_cell.length_a   1.000
_cell.length_b   1.000
_cell.length_c   1.000
_cell.angle_alpha   90.00
_cell.angle_beta   90.00
_cell.angle_gamma   90.00
#
_symmetry.space_group_name_H-M   'P 1'
#
loop_
_entity.id
_entity.type
_entity.pdbx_description
1 polymer ?
#
loop_
_entity_poly.entity_id
_entity_poly.type
_entity_poly.pdbx_seq_one_letter_code
_entity_poly.pdbx_strand_id
1 'polypeptide(L)' 'MQIIAKCPDCSNTWLLDASAADRRITCQTCGRLFKVPKLDEIQKAVKLIKKSKGMIYVDENGQTYA' A
#
# COMPACT_ATOMS: atom_id res chain seq x y z
N MET A 1 2.55 14.39 5.70
CA MET A 1 1.69 13.52 4.88
C MET A 1 1.16 12.41 5.78
N GLN A 2 -0.09 11.98 5.58
CA GLN A 2 -0.68 10.87 6.32
C GLN A 2 -0.83 9.67 5.37
N ILE A 3 -0.48 8.47 5.84
CA ILE A 3 -0.68 7.22 5.11
C ILE A 3 -1.98 6.62 5.62
N ILE A 4 -2.94 6.39 4.73
CA ILE A 4 -4.13 5.62 5.05
C ILE A 4 -3.75 4.14 4.88
N ALA A 5 -3.54 3.43 5.98
CA ALA A 5 -3.26 2.00 5.94
C ALA A 5 -4.56 1.20 6.01
N LYS A 6 -4.68 0.22 5.12
CA LYS A 6 -5.75 -0.77 5.13
C LYS A 6 -5.17 -2.14 5.43
N CYS A 7 -5.72 -2.82 6.43
CA CYS A 7 -5.32 -4.19 6.74
C CYS A 7 -5.71 -5.12 5.58
N PRO A 8 -4.78 -5.96 5.07
CA PRO A 8 -5.08 -6.90 3.97
C PRO A 8 -6.02 -8.04 4.37
N ASP A 9 -6.30 -8.21 5.66
CA ASP A 9 -7.05 -9.35 6.20
C ASP A 9 -8.46 -8.96 6.63
N CYS A 10 -8.56 -8.06 7.62
CA CYS A 10 -9.85 -7.61 8.15
C CYS A 10 -10.39 -6.34 7.47
N SER A 11 -9.68 -5.78 6.48
CA SER A 11 -10.03 -4.52 5.81
C SER A 11 -10.15 -3.28 6.70
N ASN A 12 -9.80 -3.37 7.99
CA ASN A 12 -9.79 -2.20 8.86
C ASN A 12 -8.82 -1.13 8.32
N THR A 13 -9.19 0.13 8.45
CA THR A 13 -8.46 1.26 7.88
C THR A 13 -8.15 2.29 8.96
N TRP A 14 -6.92 2.79 9.01
CA TRP A 14 -6.51 3.82 9.97
C TRP A 14 -5.43 4.73 9.40
N LEU A 15 -5.27 5.88 10.04
CA LEU A 15 -4.25 6.86 9.69
C LEU A 15 -2.93 6.51 10.36
N LEU A 16 -1.86 6.56 9.58
CA LEU A 16 -0.49 6.44 10.02
C LEU A 16 0.27 7.71 9.69
N ASP A 17 1.22 8.03 10.56
CA ASP A 17 2.23 9.04 10.26
C ASP A 17 3.16 8.57 9.13
N ALA A 18 3.74 9.51 8.39
CA ALA A 18 4.72 9.22 7.34
C ALA A 18 5.93 8.42 7.88
N SER A 19 6.27 8.57 9.16
CA SER A 19 7.31 7.82 9.86
C SER A 19 7.05 6.32 9.94
N ALA A 20 5.81 5.88 9.69
CA ALA A 20 5.43 4.47 9.64
C ALA A 20 5.78 3.79 8.31
N ALA A 21 6.21 4.54 7.29
CA ALA A 21 6.65 3.97 6.02
C ALA A 21 7.84 3.01 6.21
N ASP A 22 7.87 1.92 5.42
CA ASP A 22 8.83 0.81 5.53
C ASP A 22 8.79 0.00 6.84
N ARG A 23 7.93 0.36 7.79
CA ARG A 23 7.79 -0.38 9.05
C ARG A 23 6.78 -1.51 8.92
N ARG A 24 6.98 -2.55 9.73
CA ARG A 24 5.95 -3.55 9.99
C ARG A 24 5.05 -3.05 11.11
N ILE A 25 3.75 -3.07 10.86
CA ILE A 25 2.75 -2.65 11.84
C ILE A 25 1.79 -3.80 12.11
N THR A 26 1.27 -3.81 13.32
CA THR A 26 0.24 -4.75 13.75
C THR A 26 -1.12 -4.12 13.56
N CYS A 27 -2.04 -4.81 12.92
CA CYS A 27 -3.43 -4.39 12.88
C CYS A 27 -4.03 -4.43 14.29
N GLN A 28 -4.63 -3.33 14.74
CA GLN A 28 -5.26 -3.25 16.06
C GLN A 28 -6.55 -4.07 16.19
N THR A 29 -7.10 -4.54 15.06
CA THR A 29 -8.36 -5.30 15.02
C THR A 29 -8.14 -6.79 14.97
N CYS A 30 -7.35 -7.28 14.00
CA CYS A 30 -7.12 -8.73 13.83
C CYS A 30 -5.74 -9.20 14.32
N GLY A 31 -4.87 -8.29 14.78
CA GLY A 31 -3.52 -8.63 15.22
C GLY A 31 -2.55 -8.99 14.09
N ARG A 32 -2.99 -8.99 12.81
CA ARG A 32 -2.13 -9.35 11.69
C ARG A 32 -1.00 -8.33 11.52
N LEU A 33 0.22 -8.85 11.42
CA LEU A 33 1.41 -8.06 11.12
C LEU A 33 1.56 -7.90 9.61
N PHE A 34 1.70 -6.68 9.11
CA PHE A 34 1.94 -6.42 7.69
C PHE A 34 2.90 -5.25 7.49
N LYS A 35 3.56 -5.23 6.33
CA LYS A 35 4.56 -4.21 6.01
C LYS A 35 3.88 -3.00 5.35
N VAL A 36 4.17 -1.81 5.86
CA VAL A 36 3.84 -0.56 5.18
C VAL A 36 4.89 -0.32 4.09
N PRO A 37 4.49 -0.09 2.83
CA PRO A 37 5.45 0.15 1.75
C PRO A 37 6.27 1.42 1.97
N LYS A 38 7.45 1.49 1.33
CA LYS A 38 8.30 2.69 1.34
C LYS A 38 7.59 3.85 0.65
N LEU A 39 7.86 5.08 1.09
CA LEU A 39 7.29 6.27 0.45
C LEU A 39 7.68 6.38 -1.03
N ASP A 40 8.89 5.96 -1.40
CA ASP A 40 9.37 5.96 -2.80
C ASP A 40 8.54 5.01 -3.68
N GLU A 41 8.18 3.84 -3.16
CA GLU A 41 7.32 2.86 -3.84
C GLU A 41 5.90 3.42 -4.03
N ILE A 42 5.36 4.10 -3.01
CA ILE A 42 4.05 4.78 -3.12
C ILE A 42 4.10 5.87 -4.20
N GLN A 43 5.15 6.68 -4.25
CA GLN A 43 5.29 7.73 -5.27
C GLN A 43 5.44 7.15 -6.68
N LYS A 44 6.20 6.08 -6.85
CA LYS A 44 6.29 5.36 -8.13
C LYS A 44 4.92 4.83 -8.57
N ALA A 45 4.18 4.19 -7.66
CA ALA A 45 2.84 3.69 -7.94
C ALA A 45 1.89 4.84 -8.34
N VAL A 46 1.87 5.95 -7.60
CA VAL A 46 1.04 7.13 -7.96
C VAL A 46 1.44 7.73 -9.31
N LYS A 47 2.74 7.81 -9.62
CA LYS A 47 3.23 8.28 -10.92
C LYS A 47 2.79 7.34 -12.04
N LEU A 48 2.84 6.03 -11.84
CA LEU A 48 2.37 5.04 -12.80
C LEU A 48 0.86 5.17 -13.00
N ILE A 49 0.05 5.19 -11.93
CA ILE A 49 -1.40 5.35 -11.99
C ILE A 49 -1.81 6.64 -12.70
N LYS A 50 -1.11 7.76 -12.44
CA LYS A 50 -1.37 9.03 -13.12
C LYS A 50 -0.98 9.02 -14.60
N LYS A 51 0.05 8.25 -14.98
CA LYS A 51 0.50 8.11 -16.37
C LYS A 51 -0.35 7.09 -17.14
N SER A 52 -0.86 6.05 -16.48
CA SER A 52 -1.71 5.04 -17.08
C SER A 52 -3.12 5.60 -17.26
N LYS A 53 -3.40 6.17 -18.44
CA LYS A 53 -4.77 6.45 -18.90
C LYS A 53 -5.57 5.17 -19.25
N GLY A 54 -5.16 3.99 -18.77
CA GLY A 54 -5.75 2.70 -19.12
C GLY A 54 -5.67 1.70 -17.96
N MET A 55 -6.48 0.63 -18.04
CA MET A 55 -6.48 -0.46 -17.05
C MET A 55 -5.25 -1.36 -17.29
N ILE A 56 -4.42 -1.51 -16.26
CA ILE A 56 -3.27 -2.42 -16.25
C ILE A 56 -3.60 -3.53 -15.25
N TYR A 57 -3.58 -4.79 -15.70
CA TYR A 57 -3.78 -5.95 -14.84
C TYR A 57 -2.45 -6.32 -14.17
N VAL A 58 -2.46 -6.60 -12.86
CA VAL A 58 -1.25 -6.89 -12.07
C VAL A 58 -1.49 -8.11 -11.17
N ASP A 59 -0.55 -9.07 -11.14
CA ASP A 59 -0.62 -10.25 -10.27
C ASP A 59 -0.03 -10.02 -8.86
N GLU A 60 -0.05 -11.06 -8.02
CA GLU A 60 0.49 -11.05 -6.65
C GLU A 60 2.01 -10.91 -6.57
N ASN A 61 2.72 -11.16 -7.67
CA ASN A 61 4.17 -11.00 -7.79
C ASN A 61 4.57 -9.62 -8.34
N GLY A 62 3.59 -8.76 -8.66
CA GLY A 62 3.82 -7.46 -9.28
C GLY A 62 4.08 -7.52 -10.79
N GLN A 63 3.77 -8.65 -11.44
CA GLN A 63 3.86 -8.81 -12.89
C GLN A 63 2.67 -8.14 -13.56
N THR A 64 2.95 -7.32 -14.57
CA THR A 64 1.95 -6.51 -15.28
C THR A 64 1.58 -7.13 -16.62
N TYR A 65 0.30 -7.12 -16.97
CA TYR A 65 -0.22 -7.56 -18.26
C TYR A 65 -0.85 -6.38 -19.01
N ALA A 66 -0.62 -6.35 -20.32
CA ALA A 66 -1.19 -5.37 -21.25
C ALA A 66 -2.53 -5.87 -21.80
#